data_AF-J7G0D2-F1
#
_entry.id   AF-J7G0D2-F1
#
_cell.length_a   1.000
_cell.length_b   1.000
_cell.length_c   1.000
_cell.angle_alpha   90.00
_cell.angle_beta   90.00
_cell.angle_gamma   90.00
#
_symmetry.space_group_name_H-M   'P 1'
#
loop_
_entity.id
_entity.type
_entity.pdbx_description
1 polymer ?
#
loop_
_entity_poly.entity_id
_entity_poly.type
_entity_poly.pdbx_seq_one_letter_code
_entity_poly.pdbx_strand_id
1 'polypeptide(L)' 'ARNLTEEERRGYKEVKWDDKEVCGFYMVRFCPHGPCPRIHDQKLKESFEKSPRHDAYVPKFEAELAQFCEKLV' A
#
# COMPACT_ATOMS: atom_id res chain seq x y z
N ALA A 1 11.78 9.59 19.24
CA ALA A 1 10.90 10.18 18.20
C ALA A 1 11.62 11.36 17.57
N ARG A 2 11.67 11.49 16.24
CA ARG A 2 12.33 12.62 15.56
C ARG A 2 11.37 13.82 15.59
N ASN A 3 11.81 14.93 16.18
CA ASN A 3 11.08 16.21 16.15
C ASN A 3 11.29 16.87 14.78
N LEU A 4 10.26 16.87 13.94
CA LEU A 4 10.24 17.59 12.67
C LEU A 4 9.67 19.00 12.87
N THR A 5 10.25 19.98 12.18
CA THR A 5 9.86 21.40 12.24
C THR A 5 8.53 21.64 11.50
N GLU A 6 7.85 22.76 11.78
CA GLU A 6 6.55 23.09 11.14
C GLU A 6 6.63 23.27 9.61
N GLU A 7 7.81 23.66 9.10
CA GLU A 7 8.09 23.81 7.67
C GLU A 7 8.20 22.45 6.95
N GLU A 8 8.87 21.47 7.56
CA GLU A 8 8.90 20.09 7.05
C GLU A 8 7.51 19.45 7.08
N ARG A 9 6.68 19.81 8.07
CA ARG A 9 5.31 19.28 8.22
C ARG A 9 4.35 19.79 7.13
N ARG A 10 4.57 20.98 6.55
CA ARG A 10 3.73 21.56 5.48
C ARG A 10 3.93 20.91 4.12
N GLY A 11 5.09 20.30 3.86
CA GLY A 11 5.35 19.53 2.64
C GLY A 11 5.09 18.02 2.79
N TYR A 12 4.92 17.54 4.02
CA TYR A 12 4.76 16.13 4.32
C TYR A 12 3.31 15.69 4.09
N LYS A 13 2.98 15.27 2.88
CA LYS A 13 1.74 14.52 2.64
C LYS A 13 1.89 13.17 3.33
N GLU A 14 1.11 12.94 4.39
CA GLU A 14 1.01 11.62 5.01
C GLU A 14 0.44 10.64 3.97
N VAL A 15 1.29 9.73 3.50
CA VAL A 15 0.89 8.65 2.59
C VAL A 15 0.03 7.67 3.36
N LYS A 16 -1.12 7.32 2.79
CA LYS A 16 -2.04 6.31 3.33
C LYS A 16 -2.00 5.06 2.48
N TRP A 17 -2.33 3.91 3.07
CA TRP A 17 -2.32 2.63 2.37
C TRP A 17 -3.29 2.58 1.16
N ASP A 18 -4.33 3.43 1.14
CA ASP A 18 -5.26 3.56 0.01
C ASP A 18 -4.86 4.62 -1.03
N ASP A 19 -3.71 5.27 -0.88
CA ASP A 19 -3.17 6.14 -1.93
C ASP A 19 -2.74 5.33 -3.15
N LYS A 20 -2.93 5.91 -4.35
CA LYS A 20 -2.64 5.24 -5.64
C LYS A 20 -1.16 4.89 -5.85
N GLU A 21 -0.27 5.62 -5.17
CA GLU A 21 1.16 5.37 -5.16
C GLU A 21 1.55 4.13 -4.33
N VAL A 22 0.65 3.61 -3.48
CA VAL A 22 0.87 2.41 -2.68
C VAL A 22 0.48 1.16 -3.44
N CYS A 23 1.29 0.11 -3.30
CA CYS A 23 1.03 -1.15 -3.98
C CYS A 23 -0.02 -1.99 -3.24
N GLY A 24 -1.25 -2.03 -3.76
CA GLY A 24 -2.30 -2.91 -3.22
C GLY A 24 -1.93 -4.39 -3.18
N PHE A 25 -1.10 -4.87 -4.12
CA PHE A 25 -0.64 -6.26 -4.15
C PHE A 25 0.23 -6.61 -2.93
N TYR A 26 1.13 -5.69 -2.57
CA TYR A 26 1.95 -5.83 -1.38
C TYR A 26 1.13 -5.70 -0.09
N MET A 27 0.10 -4.85 -0.07
CA MET A 27 -0.81 -4.72 1.08
C MET A 27 -1.49 -6.06 1.40
N VAL A 28 -1.94 -6.80 0.39
CA VAL A 28 -2.75 -8.01 0.62
C VAL A 28 -1.95 -9.31 0.70
N ARG A 29 -0.86 -9.45 -0.07
CA ARG A 29 0.05 -10.62 0.00
C ARG A 29 1.47 -10.22 -0.37
N PHE A 30 1.77 -10.32 -1.66
CA PHE A 30 3.08 -10.11 -2.27
C PHE A 30 2.90 -9.31 -3.55
N CYS A 31 3.94 -8.58 -3.94
CA CYS A 31 3.96 -7.87 -5.21
C CYS A 31 4.77 -8.66 -6.25
N PRO A 32 4.16 -9.08 -7.37
CA PRO A 32 4.86 -9.81 -8.43
C PRO A 32 5.79 -8.95 -9.32
N HIS A 33 5.86 -7.62 -9.14
CA HIS A 33 6.47 -6.70 -10.11
C HIS A 33 8.01 -6.67 -10.18
N GLY A 34 8.75 -7.52 -9.46
CA GLY A 34 10.21 -7.34 -9.34
C GLY A 34 10.52 -5.93 -8.78
N PRO A 35 11.15 -5.01 -9.55
CA PRO A 35 11.18 -3.58 -9.23
C PRO A 35 9.78 -2.96 -9.35
N CYS A 36 9.06 -2.85 -8.23
CA CYS A 36 7.74 -2.24 -8.23
C CYS A 36 7.82 -0.71 -8.31
N PRO A 37 7.07 -0.04 -9.21
CA PRO A 37 7.00 1.42 -9.27
C PRO A 37 6.13 2.04 -8.16
N ARG A 38 5.49 1.21 -7.32
CA ARG A 38 4.62 1.63 -6.22
C ARG A 38 5.30 1.37 -4.87
N ILE A 39 4.85 2.10 -3.86
CA ILE A 39 5.39 2.05 -2.49
C ILE A 39 5.07 0.70 -1.85
N HIS A 40 6.13 0.05 -1.35
CA HIS A 40 6.06 -1.09 -0.44
C HIS A 40 6.58 -0.65 0.93
N ASP A 41 5.67 -0.16 1.78
CA ASP A 41 6.02 0.26 3.13
C ASP A 41 5.31 -0.63 4.16
N GLN A 42 6.11 -1.20 5.06
CA GLN A 42 5.61 -2.14 6.08
C GLN A 42 4.65 -1.46 7.07
N LYS A 43 4.86 -0.18 7.41
CA LYS A 43 3.96 0.55 8.32
C LYS A 43 2.61 0.81 7.66
N LEU A 44 2.59 1.07 6.35
CA LEU A 44 1.35 1.17 5.61
C LEU A 44 0.60 -0.16 5.62
N LYS A 45 1.30 -1.29 5.43
CA LYS A 45 0.71 -2.62 5.53
C LYS A 45 0.10 -2.89 6.91
N GLU A 46 0.82 -2.60 7.99
CA GLU A 46 0.29 -2.73 9.36
C GLU A 46 -0.92 -1.81 9.61
N SER A 47 -0.93 -0.61 9.03
CA SER A 47 -2.06 0.32 9.14
C SER A 47 -3.28 -0.14 8.34
N PHE A 48 -3.06 -0.83 7.22
CA PHE A 48 -4.09 -1.48 6.42
C PHE A 48 -4.71 -2.64 7.19
N GLU A 49 -3.90 -3.55 7.76
CA GLU A 49 -4.35 -4.71 8.55
C GLU A 49 -5.18 -4.31 9.78
N LYS A 50 -4.90 -3.15 10.38
CA LYS A 50 -5.65 -2.60 11.52
C LYS A 50 -6.84 -1.73 11.12
N SER A 51 -7.04 -1.45 9.83
CA SER A 51 -8.08 -0.54 9.38
C SER A 51 -9.46 -1.18 9.48
N PRO A 52 -10.52 -0.47 9.93
CA PRO A 52 -11.89 -0.96 9.84
C PRO A 52 -12.37 -1.17 8.40
N ARG A 53 -11.64 -0.62 7.41
CA ARG A 53 -11.90 -0.82 5.97
C ARG A 53 -11.15 -2.02 5.37
N HIS A 54 -10.33 -2.72 6.15
CA HIS A 54 -9.48 -3.82 5.68
C HIS A 54 -10.27 -4.85 4.88
N ASP A 55 -11.28 -5.45 5.50
CA ASP A 55 -12.06 -6.55 4.91
C ASP A 55 -12.84 -6.14 3.66
N ALA A 56 -13.17 -4.84 3.51
CA ALA A 56 -13.80 -4.32 2.32
C ALA A 56 -12.82 -4.17 1.13
N TYR A 57 -11.53 -3.96 1.42
CA TYR A 57 -10.49 -3.71 0.40
C TYR A 57 -9.68 -4.96 0.05
N VAL A 58 -9.58 -5.94 0.94
CA VAL A 58 -8.91 -7.22 0.66
C VAL A 58 -9.43 -7.87 -0.63
N PRO A 59 -10.75 -8.09 -0.83
CA PRO A 59 -11.24 -8.76 -2.04
C PRO A 59 -10.89 -8.01 -3.32
N LYS A 60 -10.88 -6.67 -3.27
CA LYS A 60 -10.51 -5.83 -4.41
C LYS A 60 -9.04 -6.04 -4.78
N PHE A 61 -8.13 -5.94 -3.80
CA PHE A 61 -6.71 -6.10 -4.06
C PHE A 61 -6.33 -7.54 -4.43
N GLU A 62 -6.98 -8.54 -3.83
CA GLU A 62 -6.77 -9.94 -4.22
C GLU A 62 -7.26 -10.22 -5.64
N ALA A 63 -8.42 -9.68 -6.04
CA ALA A 63 -8.92 -9.83 -7.40
C ALA A 63 -7.99 -9.18 -8.43
N GLU A 64 -7.52 -7.96 -8.18
CA GLU A 64 -6.55 -7.27 -9.05
C GLU A 64 -5.22 -8.04 -9.12
N LEU A 65 -4.76 -8.63 -8.01
CA LEU A 65 -3.55 -9.47 -7.97
C LEU A 65 -3.74 -10.76 -8.77
N ALA A 66 -4.87 -11.46 -8.59
CA ALA A 66 -5.18 -12.69 -9.32
C ALA A 66 -5.21 -12.44 -10.83
N GLN A 67 -5.93 -11.40 -11.27
CA GLN A 67 -5.99 -10.99 -12.68
C GLN A 67 -4.62 -10.63 -13.25
N PHE A 68 -3.73 -10.06 -12.44
CA PHE A 68 -2.36 -9.78 -12.87
C PHE A 68 -1.55 -11.06 -13.06
N CYS A 69 -1.61 -11.98 -12.09
CA CYS A 69 -0.90 -13.25 -12.14
C CYS A 69 -1.36 -14.15 -13.29
N GLU A 70 -2.64 -14.14 -13.63
CA GLU A 70 -3.19 -14.86 -14.80
C GLU A 70 -2.59 -14.41 -16.14
N LYS A 71 -1.99 -13.22 -16.22
CA LYS A 71 -1.35 -12.70 -17.44
C LYS A 71 0.14 -12.99 -17.52
N LEU A 72 0.73 -13.57 -16.47
CA LEU A 72 2.15 -13.91 -16.40
C LEU A 72 2.45 -15.35 -16.84
N VAL A 73 1.42 -16.09 -17.26
CA VAL A 73 1.48 -17.50 -17.66
C VAL A 73 1.60 -17.66 -19.17
#